data_AF-A0A6M2E5U8-F1
#
_entry.id   AF-A0A6M2E5U8-F1
#
_cell.length_a   1.000
_cell.length_b   1.000
_cell.length_c   1.000
_cell.angle_alpha   90.00
_cell.angle_beta   90.00
_cell.angle_gamma   90.00
#
_symmetry.space_group_name_H-M   'P 1'
#
loop_
_entity.id
_entity.type
_entity.pdbx_description
1 polymer ?
#
loop_
_entity_poly.entity_id
_entity_poly.type
_entity_poly.pdbx_seq_one_letter_code
_entity_poly.pdbx_strand_id
1 'polypeptide(L)'
;LTECTQREISHCYIEYTIVLSWPQLQRKSDGEFNEEAYTNACRTFSETSLCYEGSSRCPAAMRSNFTRREEGYRALRALVCDTAVFKDMVTAINCTDLDKLGKCIREQMGSFNATGAEYGESICMTLQARKVCYEESWVSSCPLFLQPTVAKTLDALDLISDCKSMYRHEGTPNASNETQGTKGDAVTLTSLAANVAELRALLRENAHAITSLTNKVKENGKVLKQQTASIESTEAAVHQLRKELGQLCSTSSEAPRNSQAHPSELLV
;
A
#
# COMPACT_ATOMS: atom_id res chain seq x y z
N LEU A 1 14.28 0.47 5.52
CA LEU A 1 14.80 0.98 6.80
C LEU A 1 16.20 1.56 6.58
N THR A 2 16.35 2.87 6.77
CA THR A 2 17.59 3.64 6.54
C THR A 2 18.27 4.01 7.85
N GLU A 3 17.49 4.21 8.90
CA GLU A 3 17.89 4.53 10.25
C GLU A 3 17.19 3.60 11.25
N CYS A 4 17.89 3.26 12.32
CA CYS A 4 17.31 2.47 13.42
C CYS A 4 16.62 3.41 14.41
N THR A 5 15.49 3.98 14.02
CA THR A 5 14.64 4.80 14.91
C THR A 5 13.27 4.15 15.06
N GLN A 6 12.64 4.34 16.21
CA GLN A 6 11.29 3.83 16.44
C GLN A 6 10.28 4.41 15.43
N ARG A 7 10.47 5.66 15.00
CA ARG A 7 9.63 6.31 14.00
C ARG A 7 9.75 5.67 12.62
N GLU A 8 10.97 5.48 12.10
CA GLU A 8 11.16 4.86 10.79
C GLU A 8 10.62 3.42 10.76
N ILE A 9 10.77 2.70 11.86
CA ILE A 9 10.33 1.30 11.95
C ILE A 9 8.81 1.22 12.01
N SER A 10 8.18 2.08 12.82
CA SER A 10 6.73 2.23 12.82
C SER A 10 6.21 2.55 11.42
N HIS A 11 6.80 3.54 10.73
CA HIS A 11 6.43 3.87 9.35
C HIS A 11 6.55 2.67 8.42
N CYS A 12 7.68 1.96 8.45
CA CYS A 12 7.91 0.79 7.60
C CYS A 12 6.80 -0.26 7.76
N TYR A 13 6.42 -0.57 9.00
CA TYR A 13 5.35 -1.54 9.26
C TYR A 13 3.96 -1.03 8.89
N ILE A 14 3.67 0.26 9.15
CA ILE A 14 2.39 0.88 8.82
C ILE A 14 2.15 0.92 7.31
N GLU A 15 3.19 1.03 6.48
CA GLU A 15 3.03 1.00 5.02
C GLU A 15 2.35 -0.28 4.51
N TYR A 16 2.54 -1.41 5.17
CA TYR A 16 1.82 -2.65 4.81
C TYR A 16 0.31 -2.55 5.00
N THR A 17 -0.18 -1.65 5.86
CA THR A 17 -1.62 -1.46 6.08
C THR A 17 -2.31 -0.77 4.92
N ILE A 18 -1.56 -0.04 4.07
CA ILE A 18 -2.09 0.70 2.92
C ILE A 18 -2.75 -0.24 1.91
N VAL A 19 -2.33 -1.51 1.85
CA VAL A 19 -2.94 -2.52 0.98
C VAL A 19 -4.46 -2.61 1.18
N LEU A 20 -4.94 -2.42 2.42
CA LEU A 20 -6.36 -2.50 2.76
C LEU A 20 -7.19 -1.36 2.15
N SER A 21 -6.53 -0.29 1.72
CA SER A 21 -7.14 0.90 1.12
C SER A 21 -6.96 0.97 -0.39
N TRP A 22 -6.37 -0.04 -1.02
CA TRP A 22 -6.16 -0.08 -2.46
C TRP A 22 -7.50 -0.08 -3.22
N PRO A 23 -7.76 0.91 -4.10
CA PRO A 23 -9.03 1.00 -4.82
C PRO A 23 -9.35 -0.24 -5.66
N GLN A 24 -8.34 -0.87 -6.24
CA GLN A 24 -8.48 -2.06 -7.08
C GLN A 24 -8.91 -3.32 -6.31
N LEU A 25 -8.82 -3.31 -4.97
CA LEU A 25 -9.26 -4.39 -4.09
C LEU A 25 -10.70 -4.19 -3.59
N GLN A 26 -11.27 -3.01 -3.81
CA GLN A 26 -12.68 -2.77 -3.54
C GLN A 26 -13.52 -3.51 -4.59
N ARG A 27 -14.74 -3.93 -4.22
CA ARG A 27 -15.67 -4.55 -5.17
C ARG A 27 -15.92 -3.58 -6.33
N LYS A 28 -15.86 -4.11 -7.56
CA LYS A 28 -16.31 -3.37 -8.74
C LYS A 28 -17.80 -3.06 -8.63
N SER A 29 -18.30 -2.12 -9.44
CA SER A 29 -19.71 -1.70 -9.45
C SER A 29 -20.69 -2.84 -9.79
N ASP A 30 -20.21 -3.90 -10.45
CA ASP A 30 -20.95 -5.13 -10.75
C ASP A 30 -20.91 -6.15 -9.59
N GLY A 31 -20.21 -5.84 -8.50
CA GLY A 31 -20.03 -6.71 -7.33
C GLY A 31 -18.92 -7.75 -7.50
N GLU A 32 -18.21 -7.78 -8.64
CA GLU A 32 -17.14 -8.75 -8.88
C GLU A 32 -15.89 -8.46 -8.05
N PHE A 33 -15.29 -9.56 -7.57
CA PHE A 33 -14.01 -9.54 -6.86
C PHE A 33 -12.85 -9.57 -7.84
N ASN A 34 -11.89 -8.66 -7.68
CA ASN A 34 -10.73 -8.57 -8.55
C ASN A 34 -9.62 -9.54 -8.08
N GLU A 35 -9.68 -10.79 -8.56
CA GLU A 35 -8.72 -11.85 -8.21
C GLU A 35 -7.26 -11.50 -8.57
N GLU A 36 -7.04 -10.76 -9.66
CA GLU A 36 -5.70 -10.30 -10.06
C GLU A 36 -5.14 -9.28 -9.07
N ALA A 37 -5.95 -8.27 -8.71
CA ALA A 37 -5.56 -7.28 -7.72
C ALA A 37 -5.30 -7.95 -6.36
N TYR A 38 -6.14 -8.91 -5.95
CA TYR A 38 -5.94 -9.72 -4.75
C TYR A 38 -4.60 -10.47 -4.79
N THR A 39 -4.31 -11.16 -5.89
CA THR A 39 -3.06 -11.91 -6.07
C THR A 39 -1.85 -10.98 -5.94
N ASN A 40 -1.94 -9.79 -6.53
CA ASN A 40 -0.89 -8.77 -6.42
C ASN A 40 -0.77 -8.22 -4.99
N ALA A 41 -1.88 -8.02 -4.28
CA ALA A 41 -1.89 -7.58 -2.89
C ALA A 41 -1.20 -8.61 -1.98
N CYS A 42 -1.59 -9.89 -2.05
CA CYS A 42 -0.94 -10.94 -1.26
C CYS A 42 0.56 -11.08 -1.60
N ARG A 43 0.95 -10.91 -2.87
CA ARG A 43 2.37 -10.94 -3.27
C ARG A 43 3.22 -9.84 -2.64
N THR A 44 2.63 -8.77 -2.13
CA THR A 44 3.41 -7.75 -1.38
C THR A 44 3.83 -8.22 0.01
N PHE A 45 3.26 -9.32 0.51
CA PHE A 45 3.58 -9.92 1.80
C PHE A 45 4.45 -11.18 1.65
N SER A 46 5.76 -10.99 1.81
CA SER A 46 6.72 -12.07 2.03
C SER A 46 6.48 -12.82 3.35
N GLU A 47 7.15 -13.95 3.55
CA GLU A 47 7.01 -14.73 4.80
C GLU A 47 7.54 -13.96 6.02
N THR A 48 8.62 -13.21 5.83
CA THR A 48 9.19 -12.27 6.80
C THR A 48 9.13 -10.86 6.21
N SER A 49 8.78 -9.84 7.00
CA SER A 49 8.72 -8.47 6.48
C SER A 49 10.11 -7.92 6.14
N LEU A 50 10.19 -7.09 5.10
CA LEU A 50 11.42 -6.36 4.77
C LEU A 50 11.83 -5.39 5.90
N CYS A 51 10.85 -4.95 6.70
CA CYS A 51 11.09 -4.14 7.89
C CYS A 51 11.86 -4.94 8.96
N TYR A 52 11.46 -6.19 9.21
CA TYR A 52 12.14 -7.08 10.13
C TYR A 52 13.54 -7.44 9.66
N GLU A 53 13.70 -7.82 8.38
CA GLU A 53 15.00 -8.10 7.79
C GLU A 53 15.94 -6.88 7.90
N GLY A 54 15.43 -5.69 7.56
CA GLY A 54 16.17 -4.45 7.68
C GLY A 54 16.57 -4.12 9.13
N SER A 55 15.78 -4.55 10.10
CA SER A 55 16.01 -4.33 11.54
C SER A 55 17.13 -5.18 12.13
N SER A 56 17.60 -6.21 11.43
CA SER A 56 18.76 -7.03 11.83
C SER A 56 20.03 -6.20 12.03
N ARG A 57 20.12 -5.06 11.34
CA ARG A 57 21.22 -4.08 11.43
C ARG A 57 21.10 -3.15 12.64
N CYS A 58 19.99 -3.19 13.37
CA CYS A 58 19.75 -2.35 14.53
C CYS A 58 20.32 -2.95 15.83
N PRO A 59 20.63 -2.10 16.83
CA PRO A 59 21.05 -2.55 18.15
C PRO A 59 20.05 -3.56 18.75
N ALA A 60 20.56 -4.53 19.50
CA ALA A 60 19.74 -5.60 20.10
C ALA A 60 18.58 -5.06 20.95
N ALA A 61 18.82 -3.96 21.68
CA ALA A 61 17.82 -3.30 22.52
C ALA A 61 16.62 -2.74 21.73
N MET A 62 16.80 -2.41 20.44
CA MET A 62 15.66 -2.02 19.60
C MET A 62 14.98 -3.24 18.98
N ARG A 63 15.74 -4.29 18.64
CA ARG A 63 15.21 -5.51 18.01
C ARG A 63 14.11 -6.19 18.81
N SER A 64 14.19 -6.18 20.14
CA SER A 64 13.15 -6.73 21.02
C SER A 64 11.78 -6.05 20.83
N ASN A 65 11.76 -4.77 20.50
CA ASN A 65 10.54 -3.99 20.30
C ASN A 65 9.87 -4.27 18.94
N PHE A 66 10.52 -5.03 18.05
CA PHE A 66 10.00 -5.29 16.70
C PHE A 66 9.22 -6.60 16.60
N THR A 67 9.43 -7.52 17.53
CA THR A 67 8.78 -8.84 17.53
C THR A 67 7.26 -8.71 17.47
N ARG A 68 6.69 -7.77 18.22
CA ARG A 68 5.24 -7.53 18.26
C ARG A 68 4.68 -6.93 16.97
N ARG A 69 5.43 -6.02 16.33
CA ARG A 69 5.05 -5.48 15.01
C ARG A 69 5.12 -6.55 13.94
N GLU A 70 6.12 -7.43 14.01
CA GLU A 70 6.24 -8.57 13.11
C GLU A 70 5.11 -9.59 13.31
N GLU A 71 4.65 -9.83 14.54
CA GLU A 71 3.43 -10.61 14.79
C GLU A 71 2.21 -9.96 14.13
N GLY A 72 2.07 -8.64 14.25
CA GLY A 72 1.03 -7.87 13.55
C GLY A 72 1.12 -7.99 12.03
N TYR A 73 2.33 -7.93 11.47
CA TYR A 73 2.59 -8.17 10.05
C TYR A 73 2.15 -9.56 9.61
N ARG A 74 2.51 -10.61 10.36
CA ARG A 74 2.10 -11.99 10.04
C ARG A 74 0.59 -12.18 10.13
N ALA A 75 -0.05 -11.56 11.13
CA ALA A 75 -1.50 -11.57 11.25
C ALA A 75 -2.17 -10.87 10.06
N LEU A 76 -1.68 -9.68 9.68
CA LEU A 76 -2.18 -8.94 8.53
C LEU A 76 -1.98 -9.73 7.23
N ARG A 77 -0.80 -10.34 7.04
CA ARG A 77 -0.51 -11.23 5.91
C ARG A 77 -1.50 -12.39 5.85
N ALA A 78 -1.78 -13.05 6.98
CA ALA A 78 -2.73 -14.16 7.01
C ALA A 78 -4.14 -13.73 6.59
N LEU A 79 -4.56 -12.52 6.97
CA LEU A 79 -5.85 -11.96 6.54
C LEU A 79 -5.85 -11.59 5.04
N VAL A 80 -4.76 -11.02 4.53
CA VAL A 80 -4.65 -10.55 3.14
C VAL A 80 -4.42 -11.70 2.15
N CYS A 81 -3.75 -12.77 2.56
CA CYS A 81 -3.42 -13.92 1.71
C CYS A 81 -4.38 -15.10 1.85
N ASP A 82 -5.40 -15.00 2.70
CA ASP A 82 -6.53 -15.93 2.71
C ASP A 82 -7.67 -15.31 1.87
N THR A 83 -7.94 -15.89 0.70
CA THR A 83 -8.92 -15.34 -0.23
C THR A 83 -10.32 -15.23 0.37
N ALA A 84 -10.73 -16.21 1.19
CA ALA A 84 -12.06 -16.20 1.79
C ALA A 84 -12.18 -15.10 2.85
N VAL A 85 -11.19 -15.03 3.74
CA VAL A 85 -11.14 -13.99 4.78
C VAL A 85 -11.02 -12.59 4.17
N PHE A 86 -10.22 -12.44 3.12
CA PHE A 86 -10.06 -11.16 2.44
C PHE A 86 -11.37 -10.72 1.75
N LYS A 87 -12.08 -11.63 1.08
CA LYS A 87 -13.41 -11.35 0.51
C LYS A 87 -14.40 -10.92 1.59
N ASP A 88 -14.42 -11.60 2.73
CA ASP A 88 -15.26 -11.22 3.87
C ASP A 88 -14.89 -9.83 4.38
N MET A 89 -13.60 -9.52 4.51
CA MET A 89 -13.13 -8.20 4.94
C MET A 89 -13.55 -7.08 3.97
N VAL A 90 -13.35 -7.26 2.66
CA VAL A 90 -13.80 -6.29 1.65
C VAL A 90 -15.31 -6.10 1.71
N THR A 91 -16.06 -7.19 1.91
CA THR A 91 -17.51 -7.12 2.08
C THR A 91 -17.88 -6.35 3.33
N ALA A 92 -17.20 -6.61 4.45
CA ALA A 92 -17.44 -5.94 5.72
C ALA A 92 -17.13 -4.44 5.69
N ILE A 93 -16.10 -4.03 4.93
CA ILE A 93 -15.81 -2.60 4.69
C ILE A 93 -16.99 -1.93 3.99
N ASN A 94 -17.56 -2.56 2.97
CA ASN A 94 -18.75 -2.05 2.27
C ASN A 94 -20.03 -2.08 3.13
N CYS A 95 -20.03 -2.90 4.19
CA CYS A 95 -21.09 -2.96 5.19
C CYS A 95 -20.96 -1.92 6.31
N THR A 96 -20.01 -1.00 6.17
CA THR A 96 -19.75 0.06 7.13
C THR A 96 -20.22 1.39 6.56
N ASP A 97 -21.14 2.06 7.26
CA ASP A 97 -21.53 3.43 6.98
C ASP A 97 -20.37 4.35 7.38
N LEU A 98 -19.59 4.79 6.39
CA LEU A 98 -18.39 5.58 6.61
C LEU A 98 -18.67 6.94 7.25
N ASP A 99 -19.86 7.51 7.01
CA ASP A 99 -20.25 8.80 7.60
C ASP A 99 -20.55 8.62 9.10
N LYS A 100 -21.28 7.56 9.47
CA LYS A 100 -21.50 7.21 10.89
C LYS A 100 -20.21 6.84 11.59
N LEU A 101 -19.37 6.01 10.96
CA LEU A 101 -18.08 5.63 11.53
C LEU A 101 -17.21 6.86 11.77
N GLY A 102 -17.10 7.73 10.76
CA GLY A 102 -16.31 8.96 10.86
C GLY A 102 -16.86 9.92 11.91
N LYS A 103 -18.18 10.03 12.04
CA LYS A 103 -18.81 10.83 13.10
C LYS A 103 -18.49 10.27 14.48
N CYS A 104 -18.70 8.99 14.72
CA CYS A 104 -18.39 8.36 16.01
C CYS A 104 -16.90 8.48 16.35
N ILE A 105 -16.00 8.22 15.40
CA ILE A 105 -14.55 8.36 15.64
C ILE A 105 -14.21 9.78 16.07
N ARG A 106 -14.75 10.81 15.41
CA ARG A 106 -14.54 12.21 15.81
C ARG A 106 -15.07 12.50 17.21
N GLU A 107 -16.23 11.95 17.56
CA GLU A 107 -16.80 12.10 18.91
C GLU A 107 -15.94 11.41 19.98
N GLN A 108 -15.47 10.19 19.71
CA GLN A 108 -14.57 9.45 20.61
C GLN A 108 -13.21 10.14 20.79
N MET A 109 -12.68 10.74 19.72
CA MET A 109 -11.41 11.46 19.77
C MET A 109 -11.55 12.87 20.37
N GLY A 110 -12.76 13.41 20.48
CA GLY A 110 -13.03 14.72 21.09
C GLY A 110 -12.20 15.86 20.48
N SER A 111 -11.52 16.63 21.34
CA SER A 111 -10.64 17.73 20.94
C SER A 111 -9.19 17.31 20.67
N PHE A 112 -8.94 16.02 20.39
CA PHE A 112 -7.59 15.55 20.08
C PHE A 112 -7.00 16.33 18.90
N ASN A 113 -5.85 16.97 19.14
CA ASN A 113 -5.16 17.75 18.12
C ASN A 113 -4.22 16.87 17.29
N ALA A 114 -4.77 16.27 16.24
CA ALA A 114 -4.00 15.43 15.32
C ALA A 114 -2.82 16.16 14.64
N THR A 115 -2.84 17.49 14.59
CA THR A 115 -1.78 18.31 13.96
C THR A 115 -0.50 18.35 14.79
N GLY A 116 -0.60 18.14 16.11
CA GLY A 116 0.54 18.14 17.03
C GLY A 116 1.00 16.75 17.47
N ALA A 117 0.23 15.71 17.14
CA ALA A 117 0.52 14.34 17.54
C ALA A 117 1.57 13.70 16.63
N GLU A 118 2.38 12.78 17.17
CA GLU A 118 3.20 11.94 16.32
C GLU A 118 2.30 11.04 15.44
N TYR A 119 2.74 10.75 14.22
CA TYR A 119 1.94 9.97 13.25
C TYR A 119 1.44 8.63 13.81
N GLY A 120 2.30 7.90 14.53
CA GLY A 120 1.92 6.64 15.18
C GLY A 120 0.86 6.83 16.29
N GLU A 121 0.90 7.95 17.00
CA GLU A 121 -0.09 8.28 18.02
C GLU A 121 -1.47 8.55 17.38
N SER A 122 -1.50 9.34 16.31
CA SER A 122 -2.75 9.60 15.58
C SER A 122 -3.39 8.30 15.06
N ILE A 123 -2.58 7.37 14.54
CA ILE A 123 -3.06 6.06 14.07
C ILE A 123 -3.68 5.26 15.20
N CYS A 124 -2.99 5.14 16.33
CA CYS A 124 -3.45 4.30 17.41
C CYS A 124 -4.71 4.82 18.08
N MET A 125 -4.82 6.14 18.29
CA MET A 125 -6.06 6.77 18.75
C MET A 125 -7.21 6.47 17.77
N THR A 126 -6.95 6.60 16.47
CA THR A 126 -7.96 6.31 15.44
C THR A 126 -8.36 4.83 15.45
N LEU A 127 -7.41 3.89 15.58
CA LEU A 127 -7.69 2.46 15.64
C LEU A 127 -8.51 2.08 16.88
N GLN A 128 -8.18 2.65 18.05
CA GLN A 128 -8.95 2.43 19.28
C GLN A 128 -10.38 2.98 19.14
N ALA A 129 -10.53 4.23 18.66
CA ALA A 129 -11.84 4.80 18.39
C ALA A 129 -12.63 3.96 17.37
N ARG A 130 -11.97 3.47 16.32
CA ARG A 130 -12.59 2.60 15.31
C ARG A 130 -13.09 1.29 15.90
N LYS A 131 -12.35 0.65 16.82
CA LYS A 131 -12.81 -0.58 17.50
C LYS A 131 -14.10 -0.35 18.29
N VAL A 132 -14.25 0.80 18.92
CA VAL A 132 -15.46 1.18 19.66
C VAL A 132 -16.61 1.51 18.71
N CYS A 133 -16.33 2.31 17.68
CA CYS A 133 -17.35 2.86 16.78
C CYS A 133 -17.86 1.90 15.70
N TYR A 134 -17.19 0.77 15.51
CA TYR A 134 -17.46 -0.08 14.37
C TYR A 134 -18.89 -0.64 14.37
N GLU A 135 -19.36 -1.14 15.51
CA GLU A 135 -20.71 -1.72 15.62
C GLU A 135 -21.82 -0.68 15.32
N GLU A 136 -21.67 0.56 15.79
CA GLU A 136 -22.62 1.65 15.55
C GLU A 136 -22.70 2.06 14.07
N SER A 137 -21.60 1.86 13.35
CA SER A 137 -21.51 2.14 11.92
C SER A 137 -21.93 0.98 11.01
N TRP A 138 -22.29 -0.17 11.59
CA TRP A 138 -22.69 -1.34 10.81
C TRP A 138 -24.04 -1.12 10.12
N VAL A 139 -24.11 -1.39 8.83
CA VAL A 139 -25.35 -1.30 8.06
C VAL A 139 -26.23 -2.50 8.41
N SER A 140 -27.47 -2.26 8.83
CA SER A 140 -28.38 -3.30 9.34
C SER A 140 -28.76 -4.36 8.31
N SER A 141 -28.65 -4.07 7.01
CA SER A 141 -28.88 -5.04 5.93
C SER A 141 -27.71 -6.00 5.70
N CYS A 142 -26.58 -5.81 6.39
CA CYS A 142 -25.39 -6.61 6.18
C CYS A 142 -25.29 -7.84 7.10
N PRO A 143 -24.66 -8.94 6.64
CA PRO A 143 -24.56 -10.16 7.42
C PRO A 143 -23.65 -10.03 8.65
N LEU A 144 -24.19 -10.23 9.86
CA LEU A 144 -23.46 -10.10 11.12
C LEU A 144 -22.25 -11.03 11.25
N PHE A 145 -22.22 -12.16 10.53
CA PHE A 145 -21.09 -13.11 10.56
C PHE A 145 -19.77 -12.50 10.06
N LEU A 146 -19.82 -11.33 9.40
CA LEU A 146 -18.66 -10.59 8.93
C LEU A 146 -17.97 -9.74 10.02
N GLN A 147 -18.67 -9.43 11.13
CA GLN A 147 -18.12 -8.61 12.21
C GLN A 147 -16.86 -9.22 12.86
N PRO A 148 -16.78 -10.54 13.13
CA PRO A 148 -15.55 -11.18 13.61
C PRO A 148 -14.35 -10.98 12.69
N THR A 149 -14.55 -10.94 11.37
CA THR A 149 -13.48 -10.66 10.41
C THR A 149 -12.94 -9.25 10.60
N VAL A 150 -13.80 -8.27 10.84
CA VAL A 150 -13.34 -6.89 11.09
C VAL A 150 -12.65 -6.75 12.44
N ALA A 151 -13.15 -7.40 13.49
CA ALA A 151 -12.44 -7.45 14.76
C ALA A 151 -11.01 -7.98 14.59
N LYS A 152 -10.84 -9.10 13.87
CA LYS A 152 -9.52 -9.66 13.55
C LYS A 152 -8.65 -8.68 12.76
N THR A 153 -9.20 -7.98 11.77
CA THR A 153 -8.47 -6.95 11.01
C THR A 153 -8.02 -5.81 11.92
N LEU A 154 -8.91 -5.28 12.76
CA LEU A 154 -8.57 -4.19 13.69
C LEU A 154 -7.53 -4.63 14.74
N ASP A 155 -7.54 -5.89 15.15
CA ASP A 155 -6.52 -6.46 16.04
C ASP A 155 -5.17 -6.61 15.36
N ALA A 156 -5.12 -7.06 14.10
CA ALA A 156 -3.89 -7.09 13.32
C ALA A 156 -3.32 -5.68 13.12
N LEU A 157 -4.17 -4.69 12.86
CA LEU A 157 -3.78 -3.28 12.72
C LEU A 157 -3.25 -2.66 14.03
N ASP A 158 -3.86 -3.01 15.17
CA ASP A 158 -3.37 -2.60 16.50
C ASP A 158 -1.99 -3.20 16.81
N LEU A 159 -1.78 -4.47 16.45
CA LEU A 159 -0.51 -5.18 16.65
C LEU A 159 0.61 -4.61 15.78
N ILE A 160 0.36 -4.42 14.48
CA ILE A 160 1.38 -3.92 13.53
C ILE A 160 1.77 -2.47 13.83
N SER A 161 0.83 -1.68 14.36
CA SER A 161 1.06 -0.31 14.84
C SER A 161 1.69 -0.27 16.24
N ASP A 162 1.68 -1.41 16.95
CA ASP A 162 2.12 -1.59 18.33
C ASP A 162 1.62 -0.50 19.28
N CYS A 163 0.31 -0.27 19.25
CA CYS A 163 -0.31 0.74 20.08
C CYS A 163 -0.05 0.45 21.56
N LYS A 164 -0.17 -0.79 22.02
CA LYS A 164 0.06 -1.10 23.45
C LYS A 164 1.45 -0.73 23.97
N SER A 165 2.51 -0.84 23.17
CA SER A 165 3.84 -0.41 23.63
C SER A 165 4.05 1.10 23.50
N MET A 166 3.47 1.75 22.49
CA MET A 166 3.53 3.21 22.36
C MET A 166 2.80 3.94 23.50
N TYR A 167 1.73 3.34 24.05
CA TYR A 167 0.92 3.92 25.13
C TYR A 167 1.11 3.24 26.49
N ARG A 168 2.25 2.59 26.78
CA ARG A 168 2.64 2.41 28.19
C ARG A 168 3.05 3.76 28.78
N HIS A 169 2.08 4.66 28.92
CA HIS A 169 2.09 5.54 30.06
C HIS A 169 1.77 4.66 31.27
N GLU A 170 2.76 4.45 32.13
CA GLU A 170 2.50 4.01 33.49
C GLU A 170 1.47 4.95 34.12
N GLY A 171 0.30 4.44 34.51
CA GLY A 171 -0.65 5.19 35.35
C GLY A 171 -2.12 5.07 34.97
N THR A 172 -2.81 4.21 35.72
CA THR A 172 -4.26 3.98 35.86
C THR A 172 -5.15 5.23 36.05
N PRO A 173 -6.48 5.09 35.86
CA PRO A 173 -7.45 6.16 36.06
C PRO A 173 -7.59 6.49 37.55
N ASN A 174 -7.56 7.77 37.91
CA ASN A 174 -8.13 8.24 39.16
C ASN A 174 -8.99 9.47 38.91
N ALA A 175 -10.25 9.32 39.31
CA ALA A 175 -11.14 10.41 39.61
C ALA A 175 -10.59 11.23 40.80
N SER A 176 -11.04 12.48 40.85
CA SER A 176 -11.12 13.35 42.02
C SER A 176 -9.92 14.27 42.33
N ASN A 177 -10.14 15.52 41.92
CA ASN A 177 -10.04 16.75 42.71
C ASN A 177 -8.72 17.56 42.77
N GLU A 178 -9.00 18.86 42.70
CA GLU A 178 -8.23 20.03 43.16
C GLU A 178 -7.27 20.72 42.18
N THR A 179 -7.88 21.69 41.48
CA THR A 179 -7.51 23.11 41.45
C THR A 179 -6.05 23.43 41.78
N GLN A 180 -5.24 23.71 40.77
CA GLN A 180 -4.18 24.71 40.87
C GLN A 180 -3.85 25.29 39.50
N GLY A 181 -3.86 26.62 39.44
CA GLY A 181 -3.86 27.39 38.21
C GLY A 181 -2.56 27.31 37.42
N THR A 182 -2.72 27.34 36.11
CA THR A 182 -1.69 27.77 35.17
C THR A 182 -2.30 28.79 34.24
N LYS A 183 -1.64 29.95 34.16
CA LYS A 183 -1.93 31.06 33.24
C LYS A 183 -2.22 30.50 31.85
N GLY A 184 -3.42 30.78 31.36
CA GLY A 184 -3.73 30.58 29.95
C GLY A 184 -2.89 31.57 29.14
N ASP A 185 -1.87 31.05 28.45
CA ASP A 185 -1.31 31.77 27.32
C ASP A 185 -2.42 31.85 26.28
N ALA A 186 -3.05 33.03 26.24
CA ALA A 186 -4.00 33.38 25.21
C ALA A 186 -3.26 33.34 23.86
N VAL A 187 -3.41 32.21 23.14
CA VAL A 187 -3.13 32.16 21.71
C VAL A 187 -3.98 33.26 21.09
N THR A 188 -3.35 34.38 20.78
CA THR A 188 -4.03 35.53 20.19
C THR A 188 -4.60 35.10 18.84
N LEU A 189 -5.80 35.57 18.49
CA LEU A 189 -6.44 35.35 17.18
C LEU A 189 -5.49 35.63 16.00
N THR A 190 -4.50 36.51 16.20
CA THR A 190 -3.43 36.83 15.25
C THR A 190 -2.50 35.65 14.97
N SER A 191 -2.14 34.84 15.97
CA SER A 191 -1.29 33.66 15.81
C SER A 191 -2.00 32.54 15.03
N LEU A 192 -3.29 32.35 15.28
CA LEU A 192 -4.10 31.38 14.54
C LEU A 192 -4.26 31.78 13.06
N ALA A 193 -4.47 33.06 12.78
CA ALA A 193 -4.58 33.57 11.41
C ALA A 193 -3.29 33.37 10.60
N ALA A 194 -2.13 33.55 11.23
CA ALA A 194 -0.82 33.31 10.60
C ALA A 194 -0.64 31.82 10.24
N ASN A 195 -0.93 30.91 11.18
CA ASN A 195 -0.83 29.47 10.94
C ASN A 195 -1.78 29.01 9.81
N VAL A 196 -3.00 29.55 9.75
CA VAL A 196 -3.96 29.26 8.66
C VAL A 196 -3.45 29.78 7.32
N ALA A 197 -2.79 30.94 7.28
CA ALA A 197 -2.21 31.49 6.05
C ALA A 197 -1.05 30.62 5.52
N GLU A 198 -0.19 30.14 6.42
CA GLU A 198 0.91 29.23 6.10
C GLU A 198 0.38 27.88 5.57
N LEU A 199 -0.62 27.30 6.26
CA LEU A 199 -1.24 26.05 5.80
C LEU A 199 -1.88 26.19 4.41
N ARG A 200 -2.51 27.35 4.12
CA ARG A 200 -3.05 27.65 2.78
C ARG A 200 -1.97 27.87 1.73
N ALA A 201 -0.77 28.30 2.10
CA ALA A 201 0.35 28.42 1.18
C ALA A 201 0.88 27.03 0.82
N LEU A 202 1.11 26.17 1.82
CA LEU A 202 1.52 24.77 1.62
C LEU A 202 0.50 23.99 0.78
N LEU A 203 -0.81 24.20 1.02
CA LEU A 203 -1.85 23.55 0.22
C LEU A 203 -1.80 23.96 -1.25
N ARG A 204 -1.50 25.24 -1.54
CA ARG A 204 -1.34 25.73 -2.92
C ARG A 204 -0.09 25.15 -3.58
N GLU A 205 1.02 25.09 -2.85
CA GLU A 205 2.26 24.47 -3.35
C GLU A 205 2.05 23.00 -3.70
N ASN A 206 1.39 22.24 -2.83
CA ASN A 206 1.05 20.84 -3.07
C ASN A 206 0.12 20.68 -4.28
N ALA A 207 -0.88 21.56 -4.44
CA ALA A 207 -1.76 21.55 -5.61
C ALA A 207 -0.99 21.79 -6.93
N HIS A 208 -0.02 22.70 -6.92
CA HIS A 208 0.86 22.92 -8.08
C HIS A 208 1.76 21.70 -8.36
N ALA A 209 2.33 21.09 -7.33
CA ALA A 209 3.15 19.88 -7.46
C ALA A 209 2.34 18.72 -8.07
N ILE A 210 1.12 18.50 -7.60
CA ILE A 210 0.19 17.47 -8.13
C ILE A 210 -0.12 17.73 -9.61
N THR A 211 -0.39 18.99 -9.97
CA THR A 211 -0.67 19.36 -11.37
C THR A 211 0.54 19.11 -12.26
N SER A 212 1.74 19.46 -11.79
CA SER A 212 3.01 19.20 -12.49
C SER A 212 3.26 17.70 -12.68
N LEU A 213 3.08 16.89 -11.63
CA LEU A 213 3.20 15.43 -11.70
C LEU A 213 2.19 14.82 -12.68
N THR A 214 0.94 15.30 -12.66
CA THR A 214 -0.11 14.85 -13.57
C THR A 214 0.27 15.10 -15.03
N ASN A 215 0.83 16.27 -15.33
CA ASN A 215 1.32 16.60 -16.67
C ASN A 215 2.48 15.68 -17.09
N LYS A 216 3.46 15.43 -16.20
CA LYS A 216 4.56 14.50 -16.46
C LYS A 216 4.09 13.07 -16.71
N VAL A 217 3.11 12.58 -15.95
CA VAL A 217 2.51 11.25 -16.16
C VAL A 217 1.85 11.18 -17.54
N LYS A 218 1.13 12.24 -17.94
CA LYS A 218 0.51 12.33 -19.27
C LYS A 218 1.55 12.35 -20.39
N GLU A 219 2.67 13.06 -20.22
CA GLU A 219 3.78 13.07 -21.18
C GLU A 219 4.44 11.70 -21.29
N ASN A 220 4.74 11.05 -20.15
CA ASN A 220 5.27 9.69 -20.13
C ASN A 220 4.32 8.70 -20.83
N GLY A 221 3.01 8.85 -20.64
CA GLY A 221 2.02 8.06 -21.37
C GLY A 221 2.07 8.24 -22.89
N LYS A 222 2.40 9.44 -23.40
CA LYS A 222 2.61 9.66 -24.84
C LYS A 222 3.89 8.99 -25.33
N VAL A 223 4.97 9.11 -24.57
CA VAL A 223 6.26 8.47 -24.89
C VAL A 223 6.11 6.95 -24.96
N LEU A 224 5.42 6.35 -23.99
CA LEU A 224 5.15 4.91 -23.98
C LEU A 224 4.37 4.46 -25.22
N LYS A 225 3.30 5.19 -25.60
CA LYS A 225 2.55 4.88 -26.83
C LYS A 225 3.43 4.95 -28.08
N GLN A 226 4.32 5.93 -28.16
CA GLN A 226 5.25 6.05 -29.28
C GLN A 226 6.26 4.89 -29.30
N GLN A 227 6.78 4.48 -28.15
CA GLN A 227 7.67 3.33 -28.04
C GLN A 227 6.97 2.03 -28.43
N THR A 228 5.73 1.80 -28.00
CA THR A 228 4.94 0.63 -28.41
C THR A 228 4.79 0.56 -29.93
N ALA A 229 4.40 1.66 -30.58
CA ALA A 229 4.29 1.69 -32.05
C ALA A 229 5.63 1.43 -32.76
N SER A 230 6.74 1.92 -32.19
CA SER A 230 8.09 1.66 -32.71
C SER A 230 8.48 0.19 -32.59
N ILE A 231 8.10 -0.47 -31.48
CA ILE A 231 8.36 -1.90 -31.27
C ILE A 231 7.57 -2.73 -32.28
N GLU A 232 6.27 -2.48 -32.43
CA GLU A 232 5.41 -3.17 -33.41
C GLU A 232 5.95 -3.04 -34.83
N SER A 233 6.40 -1.84 -35.23
CA SER A 233 7.04 -1.63 -36.54
C SER A 233 8.33 -2.42 -36.70
N THR A 234 9.12 -2.55 -35.63
CA THR A 234 10.40 -3.29 -35.66
C THR A 234 10.14 -4.79 -35.76
N GLU A 235 9.15 -5.29 -35.02
CA GLU A 235 8.71 -6.70 -35.09
C GLU A 235 8.23 -7.06 -36.50
N ALA A 236 7.43 -6.20 -37.13
CA ALA A 236 6.98 -6.38 -38.51
C ALA A 236 8.16 -6.48 -39.50
N ALA A 237 9.16 -5.60 -39.36
CA ALA A 237 10.37 -5.63 -40.19
C ALA A 237 11.18 -6.92 -39.98
N VAL A 238 11.35 -7.37 -38.73
CA VAL A 238 12.03 -8.64 -38.41
C VAL A 238 11.28 -9.84 -39.01
N HIS A 239 9.94 -9.84 -38.95
CA HIS A 239 9.13 -10.89 -39.56
C HIS A 239 9.29 -10.93 -41.09
N GLN A 240 9.34 -9.77 -41.74
CA GLN A 240 9.56 -9.68 -43.18
C GLN A 240 10.95 -10.19 -43.58
N LEU A 241 12.00 -9.79 -42.87
CA LEU A 241 13.37 -10.28 -43.12
C LEU A 241 13.49 -11.80 -42.93
N ARG A 242 12.83 -12.36 -41.90
CA ARG A 242 12.78 -13.82 -41.71
C ARG A 242 12.13 -14.55 -42.89
N LYS A 243 11.07 -13.96 -43.46
CA LYS A 243 10.38 -14.53 -44.63
C LYS A 243 11.28 -14.52 -45.87
N GLU A 244 11.97 -13.40 -46.12
CA GLU A 244 12.91 -13.27 -47.24
C GLU A 244 14.09 -14.24 -47.12
N LEU A 245 14.66 -14.38 -45.92
CA LEU A 245 15.72 -15.35 -45.64
C LEU A 245 15.23 -16.79 -45.91
N GLY A 246 14.01 -17.14 -45.48
CA GLY A 246 13.43 -18.45 -45.74
C GLY A 246 13.25 -18.76 -47.23
N GLN A 247 12.89 -17.74 -48.03
CA GLN A 247 12.79 -17.86 -49.49
C GLN A 247 14.16 -18.08 -50.13
N LEU A 248 15.19 -17.33 -49.73
CA LEU A 248 16.56 -17.48 -50.24
C LEU A 248 17.16 -18.86 -49.91
N CYS A 249 16.92 -19.39 -48.71
CA CYS A 249 17.37 -20.73 -48.35
C CYS A 249 16.69 -21.82 -49.19
N SER A 250 15.42 -21.61 -49.57
CA SER A 250 14.67 -22.58 -50.38
C SER A 250 15.16 -22.61 -51.83
N THR A 251 15.47 -21.44 -52.43
CA THR A 251 15.99 -21.36 -53.80
C THR A 251 17.44 -21.83 -53.93
N SER A 252 18.25 -21.68 -52.88
CA SER A 252 19.63 -22.21 -52.85
C SER A 252 19.70 -23.74 -52.81
N SER A 253 18.63 -24.44 -52.40
CA SER A 253 18.57 -25.91 -52.36
C SER A 253 18.28 -26.55 -53.73
N GLU A 254 17.89 -25.76 -54.74
CA GLU A 254 17.59 -26.24 -56.10
C GLU A 254 18.74 -26.02 -57.10
N ALA A 255 19.93 -25.61 -56.65
CA ALA A 255 21.10 -25.57 -57.51
C ALA A 255 21.43 -26.99 -58.03
N PRO A 256 21.46 -27.22 -59.35
CA PRO A 256 21.66 -28.56 -59.89
C PRO A 256 23.06 -29.03 -59.55
N ARG A 257 23.17 -30.19 -58.87
CA ARG A 257 24.40 -30.97 -58.78
C ARG A 257 24.77 -31.44 -60.19
N ASN A 258 25.39 -30.57 -60.98
CA ASN A 258 26.13 -30.98 -62.16
C ASN A 258 27.45 -31.62 -61.70
N SER A 259 27.34 -32.86 -61.21
CA SER A 259 28.47 -33.75 -61.01
C SER A 259 28.89 -34.26 -62.39
N GLN A 260 29.68 -33.47 -63.11
CA GLN A 260 30.46 -33.98 -64.23
C GLN A 260 31.56 -34.87 -63.65
N ALA A 261 31.38 -36.18 -63.86
CA ALA A 261 32.40 -37.18 -63.63
C ALA A 261 33.61 -36.91 -64.53
N HIS A 262 34.79 -36.74 -63.93
CA HIS A 262 36.05 -36.92 -64.64
C HIS A 262 36.55 -38.34 -64.36
N PRO A 263 36.71 -39.21 -65.38
CA PRO A 263 37.43 -40.46 -65.24
C PRO A 263 38.93 -40.16 -65.28
N SER A 264 39.63 -40.53 -64.21
CA SER A 264 41.09 -40.64 -64.22
C SER A 264 41.47 -41.88 -65.05
N GLU A 265 41.84 -41.67 -66.31
CA GLU A 265 42.77 -42.54 -67.02
C GLU A 265 44.18 -41.96 -66.87
N LEU A 266 45.05 -42.67 -66.15
CA LEU A 266 46.49 -42.53 -66.27
C LEU A 266 47.09 -43.93 -66.32
N LEU A 267 47.41 -44.31 -67.56
CA LEU A 267 48.28 -45.41 -67.94
C LEU A 267 49.73 -44.93 -67.90
N VAL A 268 50.60 -45.90 -67.59
CA VAL A 268 52.08 -45.95 -67.54
C VAL A 268 52.72 -45.65 -66.19
#